data_AF-A0A974S6C1-F1
#
_entry.id   AF-A0A974S6C1-F1
#
_cell.length_a   1.000
_cell.length_b   1.000
_cell.length_c   1.000
_cell.angle_alpha   90.00
_cell.angle_beta   90.00
_cell.angle_gamma   90.00
#
_symmetry.space_group_name_H-M   'P 1'
#
loop_
_entity.id
_entity.type
_entity.pdbx_description
1 polymer ?
#
loop_
_entity_poly.entity_id
_entity_poly.type
_entity_poly.pdbx_seq_one_letter_code
_entity_poly.pdbx_strand_id
1 'polypeptide(L)'
;MRIEQAIAIAKHDEHRLVRFMERRSRFLDGLDWDALPEQTAREASMLDDLLDADLAESASYVTWLEGCVAMGVEDIVGVVRFEPGPRPWQLAWVTL
;
A
#
# COMPACT_ATOMS: atom_id res chain seq x y z
N MET A 1 -7.23 -5.27 -21.02
CA MET A 1 -6.80 -6.26 -20.02
C MET A 1 -8.08 -6.70 -19.33
N ARG A 2 -8.30 -8.01 -19.19
CA ARG A 2 -9.56 -8.50 -18.62
C ARG A 2 -9.76 -7.92 -17.23
N ILE A 3 -10.94 -7.39 -16.95
CA ILE A 3 -11.23 -6.75 -15.67
C ILE A 3 -11.07 -7.71 -14.47
N GLU A 4 -11.32 -9.00 -14.67
CA GLU A 4 -11.05 -10.05 -13.67
C GLU A 4 -9.56 -10.11 -13.28
N GLN A 5 -8.66 -9.94 -14.25
CA GLN A 5 -7.22 -9.90 -14.01
C GLN A 5 -6.84 -8.62 -13.25
N ALA A 6 -7.48 -7.49 -13.57
CA ALA A 6 -7.29 -6.24 -12.84
C ALA A 6 -7.70 -6.37 -11.37
N ILE A 7 -8.85 -6.99 -11.10
CA ILE A 7 -9.36 -7.24 -9.75
C ILE A 7 -8.39 -8.15 -8.98
N ALA A 8 -7.94 -9.24 -9.61
CA ALA A 8 -6.98 -10.15 -8.99
C ALA A 8 -5.67 -9.44 -8.62
N ILE A 9 -5.17 -8.56 -9.49
CA ILE A 9 -3.99 -7.72 -9.24
C ILE A 9 -4.24 -6.75 -8.08
N ALA A 10 -5.35 -6.00 -8.11
CA ALA A 10 -5.67 -5.00 -7.10
C ALA A 10 -5.84 -5.63 -5.71
N LYS A 11 -6.57 -6.76 -5.61
CA LYS A 11 -6.70 -7.54 -4.36
C LYS A 11 -5.38 -8.11 -3.88
N HIS A 12 -4.50 -8.51 -4.80
CA HIS A 12 -3.16 -8.97 -4.43
C HIS A 12 -2.32 -7.85 -3.80
N ASP A 13 -2.36 -6.65 -4.38
CA ASP A 13 -1.66 -5.47 -3.87
C ASP A 13 -2.22 -5.01 -2.52
N GLU A 14 -3.54 -4.93 -2.37
CA GLU A 14 -4.21 -4.65 -1.10
C GLU A 14 -3.77 -5.62 0.00
N HIS A 15 -3.82 -6.93 -0.26
CA HIS A 15 -3.34 -7.93 0.71
C HIS A 15 -1.84 -7.80 1.03
N ARG A 16 -1.03 -7.36 0.07
CA ARG A 16 0.40 -7.13 0.27
C ARG A 16 0.64 -5.89 1.15
N LEU A 17 -0.14 -4.82 0.97
CA LEU A 17 -0.14 -3.64 1.83
C LEU A 17 -0.52 -4.02 3.26
N VAL A 18 -1.65 -4.71 3.46
CA VAL A 18 -2.10 -5.17 4.79
C VAL A 18 -1.01 -5.97 5.51
N ARG A 19 -0.43 -6.98 4.84
CA ARG A 19 0.66 -7.78 5.42
C ARG A 19 1.90 -6.95 5.74
N PHE A 20 2.20 -5.93 4.94
CA PHE A 20 3.32 -5.04 5.19
C PHE A 20 3.08 -4.19 6.44
N MET A 21 1.91 -3.57 6.53
CA MET A 21 1.49 -2.75 7.67
C MET A 21 1.47 -3.57 8.97
N GLU A 22 0.95 -4.80 8.96
CA GLU A 22 0.97 -5.69 10.12
C GLU A 22 2.39 -6.00 10.61
N ARG A 23 3.31 -6.33 9.69
CA ARG A 23 4.72 -6.59 10.06
C ARG A 23 5.40 -5.34 10.61
N ARG A 24 5.08 -4.19 10.01
CA ARG A 24 5.62 -2.90 10.44
C ARG A 24 5.12 -2.53 11.83
N SER A 25 3.82 -2.62 12.10
CA SER A 25 3.24 -2.37 13.43
C SER A 25 3.92 -3.25 14.48
N ARG A 26 4.07 -4.56 14.25
CA ARG A 26 4.79 -5.44 15.19
C ARG A 26 6.26 -5.05 15.42
N PHE A 27 6.93 -4.57 14.38
CA PHE A 27 8.31 -4.09 14.48
C PHE A 27 8.39 -2.81 15.31
N LEU A 28 7.49 -1.87 15.06
CA LEU A 28 7.40 -0.59 15.77
C LEU A 28 7.01 -0.76 17.24
N ASP A 29 6.13 -1.72 17.55
CA ASP A 29 5.73 -2.03 18.93
C ASP A 29 6.91 -2.52 19.79
N GLY A 30 7.89 -3.20 19.17
CA GLY A 30 9.08 -3.72 19.84
C GLY A 30 10.22 -2.71 19.93
N LEU A 31 10.03 -1.49 19.43
CA LEU A 31 11.10 -0.52 19.29
C LEU A 31 11.18 0.41 20.51
N ASP A 32 12.41 0.69 20.97
CA ASP A 32 12.64 1.74 21.97
C ASP A 32 12.62 3.11 21.28
N TRP A 33 11.46 3.76 21.33
CA TRP A 33 11.23 5.06 20.70
C TRP A 33 12.04 6.19 21.33
N ASP A 34 12.38 6.09 22.61
CA ASP A 34 13.17 7.11 23.31
C ASP A 34 14.65 7.06 22.91
N ALA A 35 15.10 5.91 22.38
CA ALA A 35 16.45 5.73 21.84
C ALA A 35 16.58 6.15 20.37
N LEU A 36 15.47 6.47 19.67
CA LEU A 36 15.50 6.87 18.27
C LEU A 36 15.82 8.37 18.08
N PRO A 37 16.50 8.73 16.98
CA PRO A 37 16.51 10.11 16.51
C PRO A 37 15.10 10.60 16.19
N GLU A 38 14.77 11.83 16.60
CA GLU A 38 13.46 12.46 16.34
C GLU A 38 13.05 12.40 14.86
N GLN A 39 14.01 12.60 13.96
CA GLN A 39 13.79 12.50 12.51
C GLN A 39 13.28 11.10 12.10
N THR A 40 13.83 10.04 12.67
CA THR A 40 13.43 8.66 12.38
C THR A 40 12.04 8.37 12.91
N ALA A 41 11.70 8.89 14.10
CA ALA A 41 10.35 8.75 14.65
C ALA A 41 9.31 9.48 13.79
N ARG A 42 9.65 10.69 13.32
CA ARG A 42 8.80 11.48 12.41
C ARG A 42 8.59 10.77 11.07
N GLU A 43 9.66 10.29 10.44
CA GLU A 43 9.57 9.56 9.17
C GLU A 43 8.76 8.27 9.31
N ALA A 44 8.85 7.60 10.45
CA ALA A 44 8.06 6.42 10.74
C ALA A 44 6.56 6.75 10.80
N SER A 45 6.18 7.83 11.49
CA SER A 45 4.79 8.28 11.56
C SER A 45 4.25 8.74 10.20
N MET A 46 5.02 9.52 9.43
CA MET A 46 4.60 9.97 8.10
C MET A 46 4.38 8.79 7.13
N LEU A 47 5.16 7.72 7.28
CA LEU A 47 4.97 6.52 6.48
C LEU A 47 3.66 5.81 6.82
N ASP A 48 3.25 5.79 8.09
CA ASP A 48 2.01 5.13 8.51
C ASP A 48 0.78 5.84 7.90
N ASP A 49 0.75 7.18 7.94
CA ASP A 49 -0.32 7.97 7.30
C ASP A 49 -0.46 7.69 5.79
N LEU A 50 0.67 7.49 5.11
CA LEU A 50 0.68 7.20 3.68
C LEU A 50 0.22 5.77 3.37
N LEU A 51 0.63 4.81 4.19
CA LEU A 51 0.18 3.41 4.05
C LEU A 51 -1.32 3.30 4.30
N ASP A 52 -1.87 4.05 5.25
CA ASP A 52 -3.30 4.13 5.50
C ASP A 52 -4.04 4.72 4.28
N ALA A 53 -3.49 5.76 3.66
CA ALA A 53 -4.04 6.33 2.43
C ALA A 53 -3.98 5.33 1.25
N ASP A 54 -2.85 4.65 1.03
CA ASP A 54 -2.73 3.63 -0.02
C ASP A 54 -3.73 2.49 0.20
N LEU A 55 -3.92 2.05 1.45
CA LEU A 55 -4.86 0.99 1.79
C LEU A 55 -6.29 1.43 1.46
N ALA A 56 -6.70 2.63 1.88
CA ALA A 56 -8.02 3.18 1.59
C ALA A 56 -8.25 3.35 0.08
N GLU A 57 -7.26 3.85 -0.67
CA GLU A 57 -7.33 3.98 -2.12
C GLU A 57 -7.41 2.61 -2.81
N SER A 58 -6.64 1.61 -2.34
CA SER A 58 -6.65 0.26 -2.91
C SER A 58 -8.01 -0.42 -2.75
N ALA A 59 -8.63 -0.32 -1.56
CA ALA A 59 -9.96 -0.84 -1.29
C ALA A 59 -11.03 -0.13 -2.14
N SER A 60 -10.91 1.19 -2.29
CA SER A 60 -11.79 1.99 -3.15
C SER A 60 -11.67 1.57 -4.62
N TYR A 61 -10.44 1.31 -5.09
CA TYR A 61 -10.18 0.87 -6.46
C TYR A 61 -10.74 -0.53 -6.74
N VAL A 62 -10.58 -1.48 -5.81
CA VAL A 62 -11.21 -2.81 -5.91
C VAL A 62 -12.72 -2.68 -6.01
N THR A 63 -13.34 -1.87 -5.14
CA THR A 63 -14.79 -1.62 -5.16
C THR A 63 -15.24 -1.03 -6.50
N TRP A 64 -14.47 -0.08 -7.04
CA TRP A 64 -14.75 0.52 -8.35
C TRP A 64 -14.67 -0.52 -9.49
N LEU A 65 -13.66 -1.39 -9.51
CA LEU A 65 -13.54 -2.45 -10.50
C LEU A 65 -14.71 -3.44 -10.43
N GLU A 66 -15.13 -3.83 -9.23
CA GLU A 66 -16.31 -4.69 -9.02
C GLU A 66 -17.60 -4.01 -9.51
N GLY A 67 -17.73 -2.70 -9.30
CA GLY A 67 -18.81 -1.89 -9.87
C GLY A 67 -18.81 -1.87 -11.39
N CYS A 68 -17.63 -1.75 -12.02
CA CYS A 68 -17.48 -1.83 -13.48
C CYS A 68 -17.92 -3.20 -14.03
N VAL A 69 -17.57 -4.30 -13.35
CA VAL A 69 -18.05 -5.65 -13.72
C VAL A 69 -19.59 -5.70 -13.67
N ALA A 70 -20.20 -5.15 -12.63
CA ALA A 70 -21.66 -5.11 -12.50
C ALA A 70 -22.34 -4.30 -13.61
N MET A 71 -21.63 -3.34 -14.22
CA MET A 71 -22.09 -2.56 -15.37
C MET A 71 -21.79 -3.22 -16.73
N GLY A 72 -21.22 -4.42 -16.74
CA GLY A 72 -20.90 -5.15 -17.97
C GLY A 72 -19.59 -4.74 -18.64
N VAL A 73 -18.68 -4.08 -17.92
CA VAL A 73 -17.33 -3.81 -18.42
C VAL A 73 -16.51 -5.10 -18.39
N GLU A 74 -15.95 -5.50 -19.54
CA GLU A 74 -15.14 -6.72 -19.65
C GLU A 74 -13.63 -6.44 -19.68
N ASP A 75 -13.23 -5.25 -20.15
CA ASP A 75 -11.84 -4.85 -20.36
C ASP A 75 -11.57 -3.44 -19.81
N ILE A 76 -10.37 -3.25 -19.27
CA ILE A 76 -9.86 -1.94 -18.83
C ILE A 76 -8.48 -1.63 -19.43
N VAL A 77 -8.13 -0.35 -19.42
CA VAL A 77 -6.80 0.14 -19.82
C VAL A 77 -5.92 0.30 -18.58
N GLY A 78 -4.90 -0.57 -18.48
CA GLY A 78 -3.96 -0.55 -17.36
C GLY A 78 -4.56 -1.00 -16.03
N VAL A 79 -3.73 -1.02 -14.99
CA VAL A 79 -4.14 -1.31 -13.61
C VAL A 79 -3.36 -0.41 -12.67
N VAL A 80 -4.06 0.22 -11.72
CA VAL A 80 -3.41 0.97 -10.65
C VAL A 80 -2.70 -0.03 -9.74
N ARG A 81 -1.44 0.23 -9.42
CA ARG A 81 -0.61 -0.62 -8.56
C ARG A 81 -0.41 0.08 -7.22
N PHE A 82 -0.48 -0.68 -6.14
CA PHE A 82 -0.22 -0.18 -4.80
C PHE A 82 0.98 -0.91 -4.21
N GLU A 83 2.10 -0.20 -4.07
CA GLU A 83 3.36 -0.76 -3.58
C GLU A 83 3.76 -0.15 -2.23
N PRO A 84 4.07 -0.96 -1.21
CA PRO A 84 4.49 -0.47 0.10
C PRO A 84 5.89 0.18 0.14
N GLY A 85 6.67 0.17 -0.96
CA GLY A 85 7.97 0.86 -1.01
C GLY A 85 8.77 0.70 -2.31
N PRO A 86 9.93 1.40 -2.44
CA PRO A 86 10.40 2.49 -1.58
C PRO A 86 9.78 3.84 -1.96
N ARG A 87 9.54 4.68 -0.95
CA ARG A 87 9.05 6.06 -1.14
C ARG A 87 10.21 7.01 -1.46
N PRO A 88 9.96 8.15 -2.14
CA PRO A 88 11.02 9.06 -2.60
C PRO A 88 11.97 9.60 -1.50
N TRP A 89 11.52 9.71 -0.25
CA TRP A 89 12.35 10.12 0.89
C TRP A 89 13.03 8.96 1.62
N GLN A 90 12.71 7.70 1.29
CA GLN A 90 13.35 6.50 1.84
C GLN A 90 14.63 6.11 1.07
N LEU A 91 15.47 7.10 0.75
CA LEU A 91 16.74 6.95 0.01
C LEU A 91 17.64 5.81 0.52
N ALA A 92 17.48 5.38 1.78
CA ALA A 92 18.16 4.25 2.38
C ALA A 92 17.97 2.89 1.66
N TRP A 93 17.01 2.75 0.75
CA TRP A 93 16.76 1.51 -0.04
C TRP A 93 17.19 1.60 -1.51
N VAL A 94 17.63 2.77 -1.99
CA VAL A 94 18.10 2.96 -3.39
C VAL A 94 19.60 2.66 -3.53
N THR A 95 20.32 2.46 -2.42
CA THR A 95 21.78 2.31 -2.40
C THR A 95 22.28 1.06 -1.66
N LEU A 96 21.52 -0.04 -1.66
CA LEU A 96 22.01 -1.35 -1.22
C LEU A 96 22.01 -2.36 -2.36
#